data_AF-A0A6S7J4H6-F1
#
_entry.id   AF-A0A6S7J4H6-F1
#
_cell.length_a   1.000
_cell.length_b   1.000
_cell.length_c   1.000
_cell.angle_alpha   90.00
_cell.angle_beta   90.00
_cell.angle_gamma   90.00
#
_symmetry.space_group_name_H-M   'P 1'
#
loop_
_entity.id
_entity.type
_entity.pdbx_description
1 polymer ?
#
loop_
_entity_poly.entity_id
_entity_poly.type
_entity_poly.pdbx_seq_one_letter_code
_entity_poly.pdbx_strand_id
1 'polypeptide(L)'
;MESKPLANNNFAVYTSSKDGARFELNIDEISPHSSESVLLLHVDETQKYQEIIGFGGAFTDAATMIIRNLSNVLQDHLINSYYSPDGIEYNIGRIPMASCDFSTRIYTYDDVSGDFNLTHFNLVSEDLNFKIPVIKTALTRSKREIKLFGSPWSAPALMKNSNNTVGGQLIGVAGDKYHKTWAEYFVKFLDAYKKNGIKLWGVTVENEPSAGYVPGYKFQCMGFTGSTERDFVKSDLGPALVQAGHSDVKLMIFDDNRLTLPAFTDKVLSDKDTAKYVSGVGVHWYEDFFLPASFLSDLHD
;
A
#
# COMPACT_ATOMS: atom_id res chain seq x y z
N MET A 1 -22.97 11.66 9.79
CA MET A 1 -24.14 12.38 9.19
C MET A 1 -23.70 12.94 7.83
N GLU A 2 -24.49 12.83 6.75
CA GLU A 2 -24.20 13.61 5.54
C GLU A 2 -24.33 15.09 5.91
N SER A 3 -23.21 15.82 5.95
CA SER A 3 -23.23 17.25 6.21
C SER A 3 -24.06 17.90 5.12
N LYS A 4 -25.14 18.60 5.50
CA LYS A 4 -25.90 19.42 4.55
C LYS A 4 -24.91 20.34 3.82
N PRO A 5 -25.04 20.52 2.50
CA PRO A 5 -24.23 21.50 1.78
C PRO A 5 -24.31 22.85 2.50
N LEU A 6 -23.17 23.54 2.61
CA LEU A 6 -23.15 24.90 3.13
C LEU A 6 -23.94 25.83 2.19
N ALA A 7 -24.40 26.96 2.72
CA ALA A 7 -24.95 28.02 1.87
C ALA A 7 -23.89 28.52 0.88
N ASN A 8 -24.30 28.98 -0.30
CA ASN A 8 -23.39 29.35 -1.41
C ASN A 8 -22.31 30.40 -1.06
N ASN A 9 -22.51 31.20 -0.02
CA ASN A 9 -21.57 32.24 0.41
C ASN A 9 -20.80 31.86 1.68
N ASN A 10 -20.79 30.58 2.06
CA ASN A 10 -20.16 30.13 3.30
C ASN A 10 -19.02 29.15 3.00
N PHE A 11 -18.03 29.14 3.87
CA PHE A 11 -16.96 28.14 3.87
C PHE A 11 -16.80 27.54 5.27
N ALA A 12 -16.31 26.30 5.32
CA ALA A 12 -15.96 25.62 6.56
C ALA A 12 -14.45 25.63 6.76
N VAL A 13 -14.03 25.88 8.00
CA VAL A 13 -12.65 25.76 8.46
C VAL A 13 -12.60 24.70 9.53
N TYR A 14 -11.76 23.69 9.31
CA TYR A 14 -11.42 22.69 10.31
C TYR A 14 -10.04 23.00 10.87
N THR A 15 -9.95 23.28 12.16
CA THR A 15 -8.69 23.69 12.81
C THR A 15 -8.16 22.60 13.74
N SER A 16 -6.86 22.33 13.61
CA SER A 16 -6.09 21.53 14.58
C SER A 16 -4.84 22.30 14.98
N SER A 17 -4.50 22.29 16.27
CA SER A 17 -3.36 23.07 16.80
C SER A 17 -2.58 22.29 17.85
N LYS A 18 -1.31 22.69 18.03
CA LYS A 18 -0.45 22.17 19.11
C LYS A 18 -1.07 22.41 20.49
N ASP A 19 -1.76 23.54 20.65
CA ASP A 19 -2.34 23.98 21.92
C ASP A 19 -3.65 23.28 22.30
N GLY A 20 -4.24 22.50 21.38
CA GLY A 20 -5.32 21.56 21.75
C GLY A 20 -6.49 21.45 20.79
N ALA A 21 -6.61 22.30 19.76
CA ALA A 21 -7.71 22.20 18.81
C ALA A 21 -7.65 20.85 18.06
N ARG A 22 -8.80 20.18 17.89
CA ARG A 22 -8.91 18.87 17.22
C ARG A 22 -10.08 18.89 16.24
N PHE A 23 -9.79 19.15 14.96
CA PHE A 23 -10.80 19.27 13.91
C PHE A 23 -11.97 20.18 14.32
N GLU A 24 -11.67 21.29 15.00
CA GLU A 24 -12.69 22.26 15.40
C GLU A 24 -13.29 22.91 14.16
N LEU A 25 -14.60 22.76 13.99
CA LEU A 25 -15.35 23.31 12.86
C LEU A 25 -15.79 24.74 13.16
N ASN A 26 -15.40 25.67 12.28
CA ASN A 26 -15.99 26.99 12.18
C ASN A 26 -16.60 27.19 10.79
N ILE A 27 -17.75 27.86 10.71
CA ILE A 27 -18.40 28.23 9.45
C ILE A 27 -18.41 29.75 9.37
N ASP A 28 -17.87 30.29 8.28
CA ASP A 28 -17.76 31.73 8.06
C ASP A 28 -18.24 32.10 6.64
N GLU A 29 -18.39 33.39 6.37
CA GLU A 29 -18.92 33.94 5.13
C GLU A 29 -17.81 34.45 4.20
N ILE A 30 -17.99 34.20 2.90
CA ILE A 30 -17.12 34.68 1.84
C ILE A 30 -17.37 36.18 1.66
N SER A 31 -16.38 37.00 2.00
CA SER A 31 -16.40 38.44 1.73
C SER A 31 -16.12 38.73 0.25
N PRO A 32 -16.88 39.61 -0.41
CA PRO A 32 -16.60 40.04 -1.78
C PRO A 32 -15.38 40.97 -1.88
N HIS A 33 -14.80 41.42 -0.75
CA HIS A 33 -13.72 42.41 -0.73
C HIS A 33 -12.54 41.88 0.09
N SER A 34 -11.34 41.93 -0.48
CA SER A 34 -10.08 41.67 0.22
C SER A 34 -9.48 42.99 0.74
N SER A 35 -8.82 42.94 1.91
CA SER A 35 -8.03 44.06 2.41
C SER A 35 -6.68 44.13 1.68
N GLU A 36 -6.14 45.33 1.43
CA GLU A 36 -4.87 45.50 0.70
C GLU A 36 -3.62 45.05 1.52
N SER A 37 -3.78 44.79 2.82
CA SER A 37 -2.65 44.50 3.74
C SER A 37 -2.53 43.03 4.18
N VAL A 38 -3.05 42.07 3.41
CA VAL A 38 -3.05 40.65 3.78
C VAL A 38 -2.45 39.75 2.68
N LEU A 39 -1.90 38.60 3.09
CA LEU A 39 -1.51 37.53 2.16
C LEU A 39 -2.73 37.03 1.41
N LEU A 40 -2.69 37.11 0.07
CA LEU A 40 -3.75 36.63 -0.80
C LEU A 40 -3.32 35.34 -1.51
N LEU A 41 -4.09 34.27 -1.33
CA LEU A 41 -3.93 33.01 -2.06
C LEU A 41 -5.03 32.92 -3.11
N HIS A 42 -4.64 32.86 -4.40
CA HIS A 42 -5.58 32.77 -5.53
C HIS A 42 -5.65 31.33 -6.04
N VAL A 43 -6.86 30.78 -6.15
CA VAL A 43 -7.11 29.46 -6.73
C VAL A 43 -7.49 29.62 -8.19
N ASP A 44 -6.65 29.12 -9.11
CA ASP A 44 -6.97 29.07 -10.54
C ASP A 44 -7.63 27.72 -10.87
N GLU A 45 -8.94 27.72 -11.03
CA GLU A 45 -9.71 26.52 -11.34
C GLU A 45 -9.46 25.96 -12.76
N THR A 46 -8.80 26.72 -13.64
CA THR A 46 -8.47 26.28 -15.00
C THR A 46 -7.22 25.41 -15.06
N GLN A 47 -6.36 25.49 -14.05
CA GLN A 47 -5.19 24.63 -13.90
C GLN A 47 -5.58 23.35 -13.15
N LYS A 48 -5.50 22.20 -13.83
CA LYS A 48 -5.80 20.88 -13.25
C LYS A 48 -4.52 20.07 -13.07
N TYR A 49 -4.50 19.25 -12.02
CA TYR A 49 -3.40 18.33 -11.70
C TYR A 49 -3.96 16.90 -11.53
N GLN A 50 -3.32 16.06 -10.73
CA GLN A 50 -3.70 14.67 -10.49
C GLN A 50 -5.06 14.53 -9.78
N GLU A 51 -5.73 13.40 -10.04
CA GLU A 51 -6.83 12.94 -9.21
C GLU A 51 -6.31 12.30 -7.91
N ILE A 52 -7.03 12.50 -6.80
CA ILE A 52 -6.67 11.91 -5.50
C ILE A 52 -7.40 10.57 -5.32
N ILE A 53 -6.64 9.48 -5.30
CA ILE A 53 -7.17 8.12 -5.13
C ILE A 53 -7.74 7.92 -3.72
N GLY A 54 -7.09 8.48 -2.70
CA GLY A 54 -7.51 8.36 -1.31
C GLY A 54 -6.40 8.55 -0.26
N PHE A 55 -6.78 8.30 1.00
CA PHE A 55 -5.92 8.33 2.19
C PHE A 55 -6.25 7.14 3.10
N GLY A 56 -5.28 6.66 3.87
CA GLY A 56 -5.42 5.38 4.55
C GLY A 56 -4.33 5.02 5.54
N GLY A 57 -4.35 3.74 5.94
CA GLY A 57 -3.35 3.14 6.82
C GLY A 57 -3.09 1.67 6.49
N ALA A 58 -2.23 1.02 7.27
CA ALA A 58 -1.88 -0.39 7.08
C ALA A 58 -2.58 -1.31 8.09
N PHE A 59 -3.11 -2.43 7.61
CA PHE A 59 -3.65 -3.53 8.41
C PHE A 59 -2.52 -4.53 8.74
N THR A 60 -1.51 -4.08 9.47
CA THR A 60 -0.43 -4.95 9.95
C THR A 60 -0.92 -5.93 11.00
N ASP A 61 -0.15 -6.98 11.27
CA ASP A 61 -0.44 -7.92 12.35
C ASP A 61 -0.55 -7.17 13.68
N ALA A 62 0.45 -6.33 14.02
CA ALA A 62 0.43 -5.52 15.23
C ALA A 62 -0.85 -4.66 15.35
N ALA A 63 -1.20 -3.90 14.31
CA ALA A 63 -2.36 -3.02 14.34
C ALA A 63 -3.66 -3.81 14.55
N THR A 64 -3.84 -4.90 13.80
CA THR A 64 -5.08 -5.69 13.83
C THR A 64 -5.18 -6.53 15.09
N MET A 65 -4.07 -7.04 15.63
CA MET A 65 -4.02 -7.71 16.92
C MET A 65 -4.36 -6.77 18.08
N ILE A 66 -3.80 -5.54 18.08
CA ILE A 66 -4.12 -4.52 19.09
C ILE A 66 -5.61 -4.20 19.06
N ILE A 67 -6.18 -3.94 17.88
CA ILE A 67 -7.61 -3.66 17.72
C ILE A 67 -8.42 -4.83 18.29
N ARG A 68 -8.14 -6.07 17.87
CA ARG A 68 -8.90 -7.25 18.32
C ARG A 68 -8.75 -7.56 19.82
N ASN A 69 -7.75 -7.00 20.49
CA ASN A 69 -7.55 -7.13 21.93
C ASN A 69 -8.34 -6.09 22.75
N LEU A 70 -8.97 -5.09 22.10
CA LEU A 70 -9.86 -4.14 22.77
C LEU A 70 -11.24 -4.77 23.04
N SER A 71 -12.04 -4.15 23.92
CA SER A 71 -13.46 -4.49 24.03
C SER A 71 -14.20 -4.20 22.72
N ASN A 72 -15.30 -4.90 22.43
CA ASN A 72 -16.07 -4.70 21.20
C ASN A 72 -16.48 -3.23 20.99
N VAL A 73 -16.85 -2.54 22.07
CA VAL A 73 -17.22 -1.11 22.03
C VAL A 73 -16.03 -0.25 21.58
N LEU A 74 -14.83 -0.51 22.12
CA LEU A 74 -13.63 0.24 21.74
C LEU A 74 -13.14 -0.12 20.33
N GLN A 75 -13.31 -1.38 19.90
CA GLN A 75 -13.07 -1.79 18.52
C GLN A 75 -13.93 -0.99 17.55
N ASP A 76 -15.24 -0.91 17.80
CA ASP A 76 -16.18 -0.15 16.98
C ASP A 76 -15.82 1.35 16.98
N HIS A 77 -15.53 1.95 18.14
CA HIS A 77 -15.11 3.35 18.19
C HIS A 77 -13.85 3.64 17.38
N LEU A 78 -12.82 2.79 17.51
CA LEU A 78 -11.56 2.97 16.80
C LEU A 78 -11.74 2.82 15.29
N ILE A 79 -12.46 1.78 14.84
CA ILE A 79 -12.70 1.56 13.41
C ILE A 79 -13.59 2.66 12.83
N ASN A 80 -14.61 3.11 13.56
CA ASN A 80 -15.46 4.22 13.14
C ASN A 80 -14.66 5.52 13.02
N SER A 81 -13.74 5.78 13.96
CA SER A 81 -12.88 6.98 13.92
C SER A 81 -12.07 7.07 12.62
N TYR A 82 -11.64 5.93 12.08
CA TYR A 82 -10.90 5.89 10.81
C TYR A 82 -11.80 5.84 9.58
N TYR A 83 -12.78 4.94 9.55
CA TYR A 83 -13.43 4.54 8.29
C TYR A 83 -14.86 5.02 8.14
N SER A 84 -15.55 5.40 9.23
CA SER A 84 -16.97 5.79 9.15
C SER A 84 -17.16 7.27 8.81
N PRO A 85 -18.37 7.66 8.38
CA PRO A 85 -18.74 9.07 8.13
C PRO A 85 -18.73 9.97 9.36
N ASP A 86 -18.60 9.40 10.56
CA ASP A 86 -18.47 10.17 11.80
C ASP A 86 -17.00 10.27 12.26
N GLY A 87 -16.07 9.73 11.44
CA GLY A 87 -14.62 9.81 11.62
C GLY A 87 -13.94 10.54 10.45
N ILE A 88 -12.71 10.12 10.11
CA ILE A 88 -11.90 10.75 9.04
C ILE A 88 -12.02 10.06 7.66
N GLU A 89 -12.96 9.11 7.52
CA GLU A 89 -13.33 8.47 6.24
C GLU A 89 -12.16 7.96 5.38
N TYR A 90 -11.18 7.29 5.99
CA TYR A 90 -10.14 6.55 5.26
C TYR A 90 -10.76 5.63 4.20
N ASN A 91 -10.13 5.60 3.03
CA ASN A 91 -10.58 4.84 1.87
C ASN A 91 -9.43 4.09 1.15
N ILE A 92 -8.25 4.00 1.79
CA ILE A 92 -7.14 3.14 1.37
C ILE A 92 -6.74 2.23 2.53
N GLY A 93 -6.38 0.98 2.22
CA GLY A 93 -5.83 0.05 3.21
C GLY A 93 -4.69 -0.80 2.64
N ARG A 94 -3.50 -0.68 3.23
CA ARG A 94 -2.34 -1.52 2.89
C ARG A 94 -2.36 -2.81 3.69
N ILE A 95 -2.14 -3.95 3.06
CA ILE A 95 -2.16 -5.28 3.68
C ILE A 95 -0.79 -5.92 3.45
N PRO A 96 0.00 -6.16 4.52
CA PRO A 96 1.18 -7.01 4.39
C PRO A 96 0.81 -8.39 3.87
N MET A 97 1.51 -8.88 2.86
CA MET A 97 1.40 -10.27 2.44
C MET A 97 2.31 -11.10 3.35
N ALA A 98 1.68 -11.83 4.27
CA ALA A 98 2.29 -12.52 5.40
C ALA A 98 2.97 -11.57 6.42
N SER A 99 4.08 -12.01 7.02
CA SER A 99 4.73 -11.28 8.12
C SER A 99 5.60 -10.11 7.67
N CYS A 100 5.69 -9.10 8.55
CA CYS A 100 6.60 -7.96 8.45
C CYS A 100 7.31 -7.74 9.79
N ASP A 101 8.04 -6.64 9.93
CA ASP A 101 8.62 -6.17 11.19
C ASP A 101 7.57 -5.86 12.27
N PHE A 102 6.36 -5.49 11.86
CA PHE A 102 5.19 -5.33 12.73
C PHE A 102 4.40 -6.64 12.95
N SER A 103 5.08 -7.78 12.94
CA SER A 103 4.52 -9.10 13.26
C SER A 103 5.18 -9.68 14.51
N THR A 104 4.44 -10.51 15.27
CA THR A 104 4.97 -11.15 16.49
C THR A 104 5.82 -12.39 16.21
N ARG A 105 5.78 -12.90 14.97
CA ARG A 105 6.63 -13.99 14.47
C ARG A 105 6.86 -13.83 12.98
N ILE A 106 7.91 -14.47 12.48
CA ILE A 106 8.21 -14.57 11.06
C ILE A 106 7.43 -15.75 10.47
N TYR A 107 6.72 -15.52 9.37
CA TYR A 107 6.01 -16.53 8.60
C TYR A 107 5.77 -16.09 7.15
N THR A 108 5.60 -17.06 6.27
CA THR A 108 5.00 -16.84 4.94
C THR A 108 3.70 -17.63 4.80
N TYR A 109 3.11 -17.63 3.61
CA TYR A 109 1.93 -18.46 3.31
C TYR A 109 2.30 -19.84 2.80
N ASP A 110 3.58 -20.08 2.49
CA ASP A 110 4.08 -21.37 2.04
C ASP A 110 5.53 -21.60 2.50
N ASP A 111 5.68 -22.04 3.75
CA ASP A 111 6.97 -22.36 4.36
C ASP A 111 7.35 -23.85 4.16
N VAL A 112 6.62 -24.60 3.32
CA VAL A 112 6.90 -26.03 3.07
C VAL A 112 7.99 -26.19 2.01
N SER A 113 8.98 -27.02 2.31
CA SER A 113 10.15 -27.18 1.44
C SER A 113 9.82 -27.89 0.12
N GLY A 114 10.27 -27.28 -0.98
CA GLY A 114 10.12 -27.82 -2.33
C GLY A 114 8.74 -27.64 -2.94
N ASP A 115 7.84 -26.87 -2.33
CA ASP A 115 6.47 -26.67 -2.81
C ASP A 115 6.36 -25.62 -3.94
N PHE A 116 7.00 -25.89 -5.08
CA PHE A 116 6.93 -25.01 -6.25
C PHE A 116 5.51 -24.90 -6.85
N ASN A 117 4.61 -25.82 -6.47
CA ASN A 117 3.23 -25.86 -6.93
C ASN A 117 2.26 -25.14 -5.97
N LEU A 118 2.76 -24.59 -4.85
CA LEU A 118 1.97 -23.88 -3.83
C LEU A 118 0.77 -24.70 -3.34
N THR A 119 1.00 -26.00 -3.10
CA THR A 119 -0.02 -26.94 -2.62
C THR A 119 -0.34 -26.78 -1.13
N HIS A 120 0.60 -26.25 -0.36
CA HIS A 120 0.49 -25.94 1.06
C HIS A 120 0.25 -24.45 1.31
N PHE A 121 0.13 -23.64 0.26
CA PHE A 121 -0.22 -22.23 0.39
C PHE A 121 -1.50 -22.08 1.21
N ASN A 122 -1.43 -21.35 2.32
CA ASN A 122 -2.60 -21.03 3.11
C ASN A 122 -2.46 -19.72 3.87
N LEU A 123 -3.59 -19.02 4.04
CA LEU A 123 -3.66 -17.93 5.01
C LEU A 123 -3.55 -18.50 6.43
N VAL A 124 -2.90 -17.75 7.32
CA VAL A 124 -2.62 -18.19 8.69
C VAL A 124 -3.50 -17.46 9.71
N SER A 125 -3.30 -17.75 10.99
CA SER A 125 -4.07 -17.16 12.09
C SER A 125 -4.07 -15.63 12.08
N GLU A 126 -2.96 -15.01 11.68
CA GLU A 126 -2.78 -13.57 11.60
C GLU A 126 -3.78 -12.94 10.61
N ASP A 127 -3.98 -13.55 9.45
CA ASP A 127 -5.00 -13.11 8.50
C ASP A 127 -6.41 -13.45 8.98
N LEU A 128 -6.65 -14.72 9.31
CA LEU A 128 -8.00 -15.24 9.53
C LEU A 128 -8.65 -14.72 10.81
N ASN A 129 -7.86 -14.55 11.87
CA ASN A 129 -8.36 -14.13 13.18
C ASN A 129 -8.23 -12.62 13.40
N PHE A 130 -7.34 -11.92 12.69
CA PHE A 130 -7.08 -10.50 12.95
C PHE A 130 -7.31 -9.62 11.72
N LYS A 131 -6.51 -9.73 10.66
CA LYS A 131 -6.58 -8.81 9.51
C LYS A 131 -7.93 -8.86 8.80
N ILE A 132 -8.37 -10.04 8.38
CA ILE A 132 -9.61 -10.22 7.61
C ILE A 132 -10.84 -9.72 8.41
N PRO A 133 -11.03 -10.09 9.68
CA PRO A 133 -12.15 -9.55 10.45
C PRO A 133 -12.11 -8.03 10.62
N VAL A 134 -10.95 -7.43 10.90
CA VAL A 134 -10.83 -5.97 11.07
C VAL A 134 -11.10 -5.24 9.75
N ILE A 135 -10.57 -5.76 8.63
CA ILE A 135 -10.84 -5.23 7.28
C ILE A 135 -12.34 -5.31 6.97
N LYS A 136 -12.99 -6.45 7.25
CA LYS A 136 -14.44 -6.59 7.03
C LYS A 136 -15.23 -5.56 7.84
N THR A 137 -14.89 -5.36 9.11
CA THR A 137 -15.55 -4.32 9.90
C THR A 137 -15.34 -2.95 9.25
N ALA A 138 -14.11 -2.58 8.87
CA ALA A 138 -13.85 -1.31 8.16
C ALA A 138 -14.69 -1.14 6.89
N LEU A 139 -14.76 -2.17 6.03
CA LEU A 139 -15.58 -2.18 4.82
C LEU A 139 -17.07 -1.95 5.13
N THR A 140 -17.58 -2.52 6.22
CA THR A 140 -18.99 -2.31 6.62
C THR A 140 -19.28 -0.96 7.25
N ARG A 141 -18.27 -0.27 7.79
CA ARG A 141 -18.44 1.05 8.43
C ARG A 141 -18.29 2.21 7.46
N SER A 142 -17.57 2.02 6.36
CA SER A 142 -17.34 3.07 5.39
C SER A 142 -18.52 3.26 4.44
N LYS A 143 -18.80 4.52 4.10
CA LYS A 143 -19.67 4.88 2.97
C LYS A 143 -18.89 5.01 1.66
N ARG A 144 -17.56 5.05 1.71
CA ARG A 144 -16.67 5.16 0.56
C ARG A 144 -16.15 3.77 0.19
N GLU A 145 -15.86 3.56 -1.09
CA GLU A 145 -15.13 2.37 -1.50
C GLU A 145 -13.73 2.41 -0.88
N ILE A 146 -13.39 1.41 -0.06
CA ILE A 146 -12.03 1.24 0.47
C ILE A 146 -11.20 0.46 -0.55
N LYS A 147 -10.18 1.10 -1.11
CA LYS A 147 -9.20 0.48 -2.00
C LYS A 147 -8.12 -0.23 -1.19
N LEU A 148 -8.15 -1.55 -1.21
CA LEU A 148 -7.19 -2.38 -0.48
C LEU A 148 -6.04 -2.82 -1.40
N PHE A 149 -4.80 -2.79 -0.93
CA PHE A 149 -3.68 -3.33 -1.71
C PHE A 149 -2.72 -4.17 -0.88
N GLY A 150 -2.14 -5.18 -1.52
CA GLY A 150 -1.15 -6.08 -0.91
C GLY A 150 0.28 -5.62 -1.15
N SER A 151 1.18 -5.88 -0.20
CA SER A 151 2.62 -5.71 -0.41
C SER A 151 3.38 -6.78 0.37
N PRO A 152 4.24 -7.59 -0.27
CA PRO A 152 5.08 -8.55 0.41
C PRO A 152 6.38 -7.92 0.92
N TRP A 153 6.85 -8.40 2.08
CA TRP A 153 8.19 -8.07 2.59
C TRP A 153 9.24 -9.10 2.20
N SER A 154 8.84 -10.32 1.84
CA SER A 154 9.76 -11.37 1.41
C SER A 154 9.00 -12.54 0.82
N ALA A 155 9.60 -13.19 -0.18
CA ALA A 155 9.27 -14.56 -0.55
C ALA A 155 9.62 -15.57 0.58
N PRO A 156 9.07 -16.80 0.54
CA PRO A 156 9.54 -17.91 1.37
C PRO A 156 11.06 -18.06 1.31
N ALA A 157 11.68 -18.36 2.45
CA ALA A 157 13.14 -18.43 2.59
C ALA A 157 13.80 -19.31 1.52
N LEU A 158 13.17 -20.42 1.17
CA LEU A 158 13.67 -21.41 0.21
C LEU A 158 13.64 -20.94 -1.25
N MET A 159 12.95 -19.84 -1.55
CA MET A 159 12.98 -19.20 -2.86
C MET A 159 14.12 -18.17 -2.97
N LYS A 160 14.83 -17.90 -1.88
CA LYS A 160 15.83 -16.83 -1.79
C LYS A 160 17.24 -17.37 -1.67
N ASN A 161 18.19 -16.65 -2.26
CA ASN A 161 19.61 -17.01 -2.23
C ASN A 161 20.22 -16.90 -0.81
N SER A 162 19.60 -16.15 0.09
CA SER A 162 19.95 -16.06 1.51
C SER A 162 19.46 -17.25 2.33
N ASN A 163 18.57 -18.08 1.78
CA ASN A 163 17.83 -19.11 2.51
C ASN A 163 17.19 -18.56 3.79
N ASN A 164 16.74 -17.30 3.75
CA ASN A 164 16.18 -16.56 4.89
C ASN A 164 15.17 -15.53 4.38
N THR A 165 14.15 -15.21 5.19
CA THR A 165 13.21 -14.12 4.90
C THR A 165 13.87 -12.74 5.04
N VAL A 166 15.03 -12.64 5.69
CA VAL A 166 15.84 -11.43 5.78
C VAL A 166 16.95 -11.43 4.74
N GLY A 167 17.03 -10.34 3.97
CA GLY A 167 18.08 -10.09 2.98
C GLY A 167 18.05 -11.02 1.77
N GLY A 168 18.91 -10.73 0.80
CA GLY A 168 19.02 -11.51 -0.43
C GLY A 168 17.88 -11.24 -1.41
N GLN A 169 17.83 -12.04 -2.47
CA GLN A 169 16.88 -11.93 -3.58
C GLN A 169 16.43 -13.33 -4.00
N LEU A 170 15.45 -13.41 -4.91
CA LEU A 170 15.04 -14.68 -5.51
C LEU A 170 16.22 -15.43 -6.13
N ILE A 171 16.19 -16.75 -6.06
CA ILE A 171 17.16 -17.61 -6.73
C ILE A 171 16.93 -17.54 -8.24
N GLY A 172 18.02 -17.47 -8.99
CA GLY A 172 18.01 -17.55 -10.45
C GLY A 172 17.58 -16.24 -11.12
N VAL A 173 16.74 -16.33 -12.15
CA VAL A 173 16.35 -15.19 -12.99
C VAL A 173 14.90 -15.30 -13.45
N ALA A 174 14.29 -14.16 -13.81
CA ALA A 174 12.93 -14.10 -14.33
C ALA A 174 12.66 -15.15 -15.43
N GLY A 175 11.46 -15.74 -15.42
CA GLY A 175 11.06 -16.84 -16.27
C GLY A 175 11.42 -18.24 -15.74
N ASP A 176 12.23 -18.34 -14.69
CA ASP A 176 12.56 -19.61 -14.05
C ASP A 176 11.48 -20.10 -13.07
N LYS A 177 11.72 -21.25 -12.44
CA LYS A 177 10.76 -21.85 -11.50
C LYS A 177 10.55 -21.00 -10.24
N TYR A 178 11.57 -20.30 -9.75
CA TYR A 178 11.45 -19.53 -8.50
C TYR A 178 10.63 -18.27 -8.73
N HIS A 179 10.87 -17.57 -9.83
CA HIS A 179 10.13 -16.37 -10.20
C HIS A 179 8.70 -16.70 -10.59
N LYS A 180 8.47 -17.79 -11.33
CA LYS A 180 7.10 -18.27 -11.62
C LYS A 180 6.33 -18.64 -10.37
N THR A 181 6.95 -19.41 -9.46
CA THR A 181 6.28 -19.74 -8.19
C THR A 181 6.02 -18.50 -7.36
N TRP A 182 6.92 -17.51 -7.35
CA TRP A 182 6.67 -16.25 -6.66
C TRP A 182 5.52 -15.45 -7.29
N ALA A 183 5.43 -15.39 -8.61
CA ALA A 183 4.28 -14.78 -9.29
C ALA A 183 2.95 -15.48 -8.93
N GLU A 184 2.93 -16.81 -8.87
CA GLU A 184 1.72 -17.54 -8.46
C GLU A 184 1.38 -17.37 -6.99
N TYR A 185 2.36 -17.03 -6.14
CA TYR A 185 2.10 -16.69 -4.75
C TYR A 185 1.21 -15.44 -4.62
N PHE A 186 1.39 -14.44 -5.50
CA PHE A 186 0.49 -13.27 -5.58
C PHE A 186 -0.91 -13.67 -6.00
N VAL A 187 -1.04 -14.52 -7.03
CA VAL A 187 -2.35 -15.01 -7.50
C VAL A 187 -3.08 -15.74 -6.37
N LYS A 188 -2.39 -16.66 -5.67
CA LYS A 188 -2.95 -17.39 -4.53
C LYS A 188 -3.37 -16.46 -3.39
N PHE A 189 -2.61 -15.41 -3.11
CA PHE A 189 -2.97 -14.39 -2.12
C PHE A 189 -4.25 -13.63 -2.50
N LEU A 190 -4.33 -13.14 -3.75
CA LEU A 190 -5.51 -12.45 -4.27
C LEU A 190 -6.75 -13.35 -4.20
N ASP A 191 -6.62 -14.60 -4.64
CA ASP A 191 -7.71 -15.59 -4.60
C ASP A 191 -8.14 -15.93 -3.17
N ALA A 192 -7.19 -16.08 -2.25
CA ALA A 192 -7.49 -16.40 -0.87
C ALA A 192 -8.22 -15.25 -0.15
N TYR A 193 -7.83 -13.99 -0.37
CA TYR A 193 -8.56 -12.84 0.17
C TYR A 193 -9.94 -12.68 -0.50
N LYS A 194 -10.03 -12.89 -1.82
CA LYS A 194 -11.30 -12.88 -2.55
C LYS A 194 -12.27 -13.94 -2.06
N LYS A 195 -11.79 -15.16 -1.77
CA LYS A 195 -12.58 -16.24 -1.14
C LYS A 195 -13.10 -15.85 0.25
N ASN A 196 -12.41 -14.97 0.94
CA ASN A 196 -12.85 -14.38 2.20
C ASN A 196 -13.74 -13.14 2.01
N GLY A 197 -14.16 -12.80 0.79
CA GLY A 197 -15.04 -11.67 0.49
C GLY A 197 -14.32 -10.32 0.47
N ILE A 198 -12.99 -10.31 0.34
CA ILE A 198 -12.18 -9.09 0.26
C ILE A 198 -11.54 -9.03 -1.12
N LYS A 199 -11.99 -8.09 -1.95
CA LYS A 199 -11.35 -7.80 -3.25
C LYS A 199 -10.24 -6.78 -3.04
N LEU A 200 -9.07 -7.04 -3.61
CA LEU A 200 -7.97 -6.08 -3.61
C LEU A 200 -8.03 -5.22 -4.87
N TRP A 201 -7.78 -3.92 -4.69
CA TRP A 201 -7.62 -2.93 -5.75
C TRP A 201 -6.23 -3.03 -6.41
N GLY A 202 -5.19 -3.36 -5.65
CA GLY A 202 -3.83 -3.41 -6.17
C GLY A 202 -2.86 -4.27 -5.37
N VAL A 203 -1.63 -4.35 -5.86
CA VAL A 203 -0.47 -4.90 -5.17
C VAL A 203 0.78 -4.10 -5.51
N THR A 204 1.77 -4.06 -4.62
CA THR A 204 3.13 -3.64 -4.96
C THR A 204 4.00 -4.86 -5.25
N VAL A 205 5.05 -4.72 -6.07
CA VAL A 205 5.92 -5.85 -6.44
C VAL A 205 6.71 -6.38 -5.25
N GLU A 206 7.20 -5.48 -4.39
CA GLU A 206 7.96 -5.80 -3.18
C GLU A 206 8.00 -4.56 -2.29
N ASN A 207 7.83 -4.71 -0.98
CA ASN A 207 8.11 -3.64 -0.01
C ASN A 207 9.63 -3.40 0.08
N GLU A 208 10.06 -2.17 -0.18
CA GLU A 208 11.46 -1.74 -0.01
C GLU A 208 12.48 -2.70 -0.66
N PRO A 209 12.42 -2.92 -1.99
CA PRO A 209 13.32 -3.83 -2.69
C PRO A 209 14.79 -3.47 -2.55
N SER A 210 15.16 -2.24 -2.17
CA SER A 210 16.55 -1.89 -1.85
C SER A 210 17.05 -2.56 -0.56
N ALA A 211 16.16 -2.81 0.41
CA ALA A 211 16.49 -3.37 1.72
C ALA A 211 17.09 -4.77 1.64
N GLY A 212 16.70 -5.57 0.63
CA GLY A 212 17.26 -6.90 0.40
C GLY A 212 18.75 -6.91 0.09
N TYR A 213 19.32 -5.77 -0.34
CA TYR A 213 20.74 -5.60 -0.62
C TYR A 213 21.54 -4.99 0.53
N VAL A 214 20.88 -4.59 1.62
CA VAL A 214 21.55 -3.97 2.78
C VAL A 214 22.13 -5.06 3.69
N PRO A 215 23.47 -5.14 3.87
CA PRO A 215 24.07 -6.14 4.74
C PRO A 215 23.62 -5.97 6.20
N GLY A 216 23.15 -7.05 6.81
CA GLY A 216 22.74 -7.04 8.22
C GLY A 216 21.44 -6.30 8.51
N TYR A 217 20.58 -6.11 7.51
CA TYR A 217 19.20 -5.66 7.68
C TYR A 217 18.45 -6.51 8.71
N LYS A 218 17.45 -5.95 9.38
CA LYS A 218 16.96 -6.48 10.67
C LYS A 218 15.68 -7.29 10.60
N PHE A 219 14.93 -7.20 9.52
CA PHE A 219 13.63 -7.83 9.37
C PHE A 219 13.41 -8.29 7.92
N GLN A 220 12.26 -8.88 7.66
CA GLN A 220 11.90 -9.48 6.38
C GLN A 220 12.13 -8.46 5.26
N CYS A 221 12.93 -8.82 4.26
CA CYS A 221 13.17 -7.99 3.07
C CYS A 221 13.64 -8.88 1.92
N MET A 222 13.27 -8.54 0.69
CA MET A 222 13.78 -9.19 -0.51
C MET A 222 14.21 -8.18 -1.57
N GLY A 223 15.33 -8.47 -2.21
CA GLY A 223 16.00 -7.56 -3.12
C GLY A 223 15.43 -7.60 -4.53
N PHE A 224 15.13 -6.42 -5.08
CA PHE A 224 15.04 -6.21 -6.53
C PHE A 224 15.79 -4.94 -6.94
N THR A 225 16.64 -5.05 -7.95
CA THR A 225 17.07 -3.88 -8.75
C THR A 225 15.97 -3.51 -9.74
N GLY A 226 15.99 -2.28 -10.29
CA GLY A 226 15.04 -1.89 -11.33
C GLY A 226 15.06 -2.81 -12.55
N SER A 227 16.22 -3.39 -12.90
CA SER A 227 16.31 -4.38 -14.00
C SER A 227 15.66 -5.72 -13.64
N THR A 228 15.88 -6.23 -12.44
CA THR A 228 15.32 -7.52 -12.01
C THR A 228 13.82 -7.41 -11.73
N GLU A 229 13.35 -6.27 -11.21
CA GLU A 229 11.92 -6.01 -11.05
C GLU A 229 11.23 -5.92 -12.42
N ARG A 230 11.84 -5.19 -13.38
CA ARG A 230 11.37 -5.13 -14.77
C ARG A 230 11.17 -6.52 -15.37
N ASP A 231 12.20 -7.35 -15.26
CA ASP A 231 12.22 -8.69 -15.87
C ASP A 231 11.21 -9.61 -15.20
N PHE A 232 11.07 -9.56 -13.87
CA PHE A 232 10.07 -10.30 -13.12
C PHE A 232 8.64 -9.90 -13.50
N VAL A 233 8.36 -8.59 -13.56
CA VAL A 233 7.03 -8.08 -13.93
C VAL A 233 6.63 -8.53 -15.35
N LYS A 234 7.55 -8.43 -16.30
CA LYS A 234 7.28 -8.78 -17.71
C LYS A 234 7.20 -10.27 -17.98
N SER A 235 8.05 -11.07 -17.33
CA SER A 235 8.20 -12.49 -17.65
C SER A 235 7.29 -13.38 -16.80
N ASP A 236 6.95 -12.95 -15.58
CA ASP A 236 6.30 -13.79 -14.58
C ASP A 236 5.05 -13.12 -13.99
N LEU A 237 5.18 -12.04 -13.22
CA LEU A 237 4.07 -11.48 -12.42
C LEU A 237 2.94 -10.92 -13.27
N GLY A 238 3.23 -10.07 -14.24
CA GLY A 238 2.23 -9.49 -15.15
C GLY A 238 1.44 -10.56 -15.91
N PRO A 239 2.12 -11.50 -16.61
CA PRO A 239 1.46 -12.63 -17.26
C PRO A 239 0.63 -13.51 -16.31
N ALA A 240 1.13 -13.84 -15.11
CA ALA A 240 0.42 -14.66 -14.14
C ALA A 240 -0.88 -13.99 -13.68
N LEU A 241 -0.84 -12.68 -13.35
CA LEU A 241 -2.03 -11.92 -12.98
C LEU A 241 -3.07 -11.91 -14.11
N VAL A 242 -2.66 -11.71 -15.36
CA VAL A 242 -3.58 -11.73 -16.51
C VAL A 242 -4.19 -13.12 -16.71
N GLN A 243 -3.37 -14.18 -16.69
CA GLN A 243 -3.83 -15.56 -16.90
C GLN A 243 -4.79 -16.03 -15.81
N ALA A 244 -4.59 -15.59 -14.57
CA ALA A 244 -5.48 -15.88 -13.45
C ALA A 244 -6.75 -15.01 -13.41
N GLY A 245 -6.92 -14.08 -14.35
CA GLY A 245 -8.10 -13.20 -14.41
C GLY A 245 -8.08 -12.01 -13.45
N HIS A 246 -6.88 -11.60 -13.00
CA HIS A 246 -6.62 -10.44 -12.15
C HIS A 246 -6.06 -9.25 -12.94
N SER A 247 -6.40 -9.12 -14.23
CA SER A 247 -5.94 -8.02 -15.09
C SER A 247 -6.42 -6.63 -14.65
N ASP A 248 -7.44 -6.56 -13.79
CA ASP A 248 -7.96 -5.31 -13.22
C ASP A 248 -7.22 -4.84 -11.95
N VAL A 249 -6.40 -5.72 -11.34
CA VAL A 249 -5.59 -5.40 -10.16
C VAL A 249 -4.46 -4.44 -10.57
N LYS A 250 -4.34 -3.33 -9.84
CA LYS A 250 -3.30 -2.32 -10.07
C LYS A 250 -1.95 -2.80 -9.54
N LEU A 251 -0.99 -3.00 -10.42
CA LEU A 251 0.38 -3.34 -10.05
C LEU A 251 1.22 -2.07 -9.89
N MET A 252 1.80 -1.88 -8.72
CA MET A 252 2.68 -0.77 -8.39
C MET A 252 4.12 -1.27 -8.24
N ILE A 253 5.06 -0.57 -8.85
CA ILE A 253 6.50 -0.88 -8.78
C ILE A 253 7.18 -0.05 -7.69
N PHE A 254 8.44 -0.36 -7.40
CA PHE A 254 9.33 0.37 -6.50
C PHE A 254 9.00 0.23 -5.01
N ASP A 255 7.94 0.86 -4.49
CA ASP A 255 7.51 0.81 -3.08
C ASP A 255 8.67 1.02 -2.07
N ASP A 256 9.50 2.03 -2.32
CA ASP A 256 10.73 2.31 -1.57
C ASP A 256 11.00 3.83 -1.40
N ASN A 257 12.05 4.18 -0.66
CA ASN A 257 12.53 5.53 -0.45
C ASN A 257 13.11 6.14 -1.73
N ARG A 258 12.97 7.46 -1.87
CA ARG A 258 13.22 8.18 -3.14
C ARG A 258 14.67 8.21 -3.64
N LEU A 259 15.65 7.74 -2.86
CA LEU A 259 17.08 7.87 -3.17
C LEU A 259 17.49 7.31 -4.53
N THR A 260 16.79 6.29 -5.01
CA THR A 260 17.15 5.60 -6.27
C THR A 260 16.25 6.02 -7.45
N LEU A 261 15.37 7.01 -7.25
CA LEU A 261 14.58 7.60 -8.31
C LEU A 261 15.38 8.71 -9.05
N PRO A 262 15.10 8.95 -10.35
CA PRO A 262 14.23 8.16 -11.24
C PRO A 262 14.93 6.92 -11.82
N ALA A 263 16.22 6.70 -11.51
CA ALA A 263 17.02 5.66 -12.16
C ALA A 263 16.41 4.25 -12.05
N PHE A 264 15.77 3.91 -10.92
CA PHE A 264 15.06 2.65 -10.77
C PHE A 264 13.85 2.57 -11.70
N THR A 265 12.96 3.56 -11.68
CA THR A 265 11.73 3.59 -12.49
C THR A 265 12.01 3.67 -13.97
N ASP A 266 13.06 4.37 -14.39
CA ASP A 266 13.48 4.44 -15.79
C ASP A 266 13.81 3.06 -16.35
N LYS A 267 14.45 2.19 -15.55
CA LYS A 267 14.74 0.80 -15.99
C LYS A 267 13.48 0.00 -16.21
N VAL A 268 12.44 0.23 -15.41
CA VAL A 268 11.18 -0.51 -15.45
C VAL A 268 10.25 0.03 -16.53
N LEU A 269 10.02 1.34 -16.55
CA LEU A 269 9.01 2.00 -17.37
C LEU A 269 9.46 2.25 -18.82
N SER A 270 10.77 2.25 -19.11
CA SER A 270 11.26 2.34 -20.49
C SER A 270 11.07 1.05 -21.30
N ASP A 271 10.88 -0.11 -20.65
CA ASP A 271 10.51 -1.36 -21.32
C ASP A 271 8.99 -1.44 -21.49
N LYS A 272 8.52 -1.29 -22.73
CA LYS A 272 7.08 -1.30 -23.06
C LYS A 272 6.38 -2.62 -22.72
N ASP A 273 7.11 -3.74 -22.73
CA ASP A 273 6.54 -5.04 -22.35
C ASP A 273 6.32 -5.16 -20.84
N THR A 274 7.06 -4.39 -20.06
CA THR A 274 6.86 -4.25 -18.61
C THR A 274 5.82 -3.18 -18.31
N ALA A 275 5.97 -1.98 -18.88
CA ALA A 275 5.16 -0.80 -18.60
C ALA A 275 3.65 -1.04 -18.79
N LYS A 276 3.26 -1.91 -19.73
CA LYS A 276 1.84 -2.27 -19.96
C LYS A 276 1.15 -2.93 -18.75
N TYR A 277 1.92 -3.48 -17.81
CA TYR A 277 1.40 -4.07 -16.57
C TYR A 277 1.40 -3.08 -15.40
N VAL A 278 2.21 -2.03 -15.46
CA VAL A 278 2.45 -1.12 -14.34
C VAL A 278 1.38 -0.02 -14.31
N SER A 279 0.77 0.17 -13.14
CA SER A 279 -0.27 1.18 -12.89
C SER A 279 0.21 2.38 -12.09
N GLY A 280 1.37 2.31 -11.44
CA GLY A 280 1.92 3.39 -10.63
C GLY A 280 3.23 3.03 -9.95
N VAL A 281 3.79 4.00 -9.23
CA VAL A 281 5.05 3.89 -8.46
C VAL A 281 4.73 4.12 -6.99
N GLY A 282 5.07 3.17 -6.13
CA GLY A 282 4.99 3.34 -4.67
C GLY A 282 6.21 4.08 -4.14
N VAL A 283 6.04 5.02 -3.22
CA VAL A 283 7.14 5.81 -2.64
C VAL A 283 7.02 5.95 -1.13
N HIS A 284 8.14 5.77 -0.44
CA HIS A 284 8.30 5.94 1.01
C HIS A 284 9.02 7.25 1.35
N TRP A 285 8.96 7.63 2.64
CA TRP A 285 9.30 8.96 3.16
C TRP A 285 10.24 8.91 4.37
N TYR A 286 10.89 7.77 4.62
CA TYR A 286 11.74 7.57 5.80
C TYR A 286 13.10 8.27 5.67
N GLU A 287 13.47 8.64 4.44
CA GLU A 287 14.73 9.27 4.07
C GLU A 287 14.56 10.70 3.52
N ASP A 288 13.47 11.38 3.91
CA ASP A 288 13.13 12.75 3.48
C ASP A 288 14.24 13.77 3.73
N PHE A 289 15.11 13.52 4.71
CA PHE A 289 16.25 14.35 5.03
C PHE A 289 17.38 14.29 3.99
N PHE A 290 17.40 13.27 3.12
CA PHE A 290 18.34 13.18 2.01
C PHE A 290 17.75 13.71 0.70
N LEU A 291 16.49 13.39 0.41
CA LEU A 291 15.79 13.88 -0.79
C LEU A 291 14.39 14.40 -0.44
N PRO A 292 14.10 15.68 -0.70
CA PRO A 292 12.81 16.28 -0.37
C PRO A 292 11.69 15.76 -1.29
N ALA A 293 10.45 15.94 -0.82
CA ALA A 293 9.22 15.61 -1.53
C ALA A 293 9.13 16.20 -2.95
N SER A 294 9.70 17.40 -3.13
CA SER A 294 9.68 18.13 -4.40
C SER A 294 10.34 17.36 -5.55
N PHE A 295 11.23 16.40 -5.26
CA PHE A 295 11.84 15.55 -6.26
C PHE A 295 10.82 14.66 -7.01
N LEU A 296 9.63 14.44 -6.44
CA LEU A 296 8.56 13.72 -7.13
C LEU A 296 7.97 14.52 -8.31
N SER A 297 8.15 15.84 -8.35
CA SER A 297 7.80 16.63 -9.53
C SER A 297 8.70 16.26 -10.71
N ASP A 298 10.01 16.11 -10.48
CA ASP A 298 10.97 15.70 -11.51
C ASP A 298 10.73 14.26 -12.01
N LEU A 299 10.12 13.40 -11.18
CA LEU A 299 9.73 12.04 -11.60
C LEU A 299 8.48 12.04 -12.50
N HIS A 300 7.59 13.02 -12.32
CA HIS A 300 6.34 13.10 -13.07
C HIS A 300 6.54 13.60 -14.50
N ASP A 301 7.44 14.56 -14.67
CA ASP A 301 7.74 15.24 -15.94
C ASP A 301 8.63 14.40 -16.88
#